data_AF-A0A7Y4R405-F1
#
_entry.id   AF-A0A7Y4R405-F1
#
_cell.length_a   1.000
_cell.length_b   1.000
_cell.length_c   1.000
_cell.angle_alpha   90.00
_cell.angle_beta   90.00
_cell.angle_gamma   90.00
#
_symmetry.space_group_name_H-M   'P 1'
#
loop_
_entity.id
_entity.type
_entity.pdbx_description
1 polymer ?
#
loop_
_entity_poly.entity_id
_entity_poly.type
_entity_poly.pdbx_seq_one_letter_code
_entity_poly.pdbx_strand_id
1 'polypeptide(L)'
;MAKKKKKLLRFRGNEGSAMDEKVVKKWIQQHEDHHVTKAHFFGREIIEKILRQPDCVGIRIYYALDDEGQKQLILVGADEKGNNLWPSTKTNRKKGLMGDGGGNTVADGSTPCPPNCPPKG
;
A
#
# COMPACT_ATOMS: atom_id res chain seq x y z
N MET A 1 -18.75 -34.55 13.21
CA MET A 1 -18.69 -33.47 12.19
C MET A 1 -17.23 -33.05 11.98
N ALA A 2 -16.66 -33.32 10.81
CA ALA A 2 -15.27 -32.95 10.52
C ALA A 2 -15.16 -31.44 10.27
N LYS A 3 -14.49 -30.71 11.17
CA LYS A 3 -14.10 -29.31 10.92
C LYS A 3 -13.17 -29.30 9.70
N LYS A 4 -13.66 -28.84 8.54
CA LYS A 4 -12.81 -28.49 7.40
C LYS A 4 -11.71 -27.56 7.92
N LYS A 5 -10.47 -28.05 8.00
CA LYS A 5 -9.31 -27.21 8.32
C LYS A 5 -9.26 -26.14 7.23
N LYS A 6 -9.73 -24.92 7.55
CA LYS A 6 -9.64 -23.77 6.67
C LYS A 6 -8.15 -23.62 6.37
N LYS A 7 -7.74 -23.85 5.11
CA LYS A 7 -6.35 -23.70 4.69
C LYS A 7 -6.00 -22.25 5.00
N LEU A 8 -5.22 -22.03 6.07
CA LEU A 8 -4.88 -20.69 6.51
C LEU A 8 -4.06 -20.06 5.40
N LEU A 9 -4.62 -19.06 4.73
CA LEU A 9 -3.87 -18.25 3.77
C LEU A 9 -2.70 -17.63 4.55
N ARG A 10 -1.48 -17.87 4.09
CA ARG A 10 -0.26 -17.31 4.66
C ARG A 10 0.44 -16.52 3.59
N PHE A 11 0.71 -15.24 3.87
CA PHE A 11 1.55 -14.43 3.02
C PHE A 11 3.02 -14.82 3.23
N ARG A 12 3.74 -14.94 2.13
CA ARG A 12 5.14 -15.39 2.10
C ARG A 12 6.10 -14.28 1.67
N GLY A 13 5.58 -13.16 1.19
CA GLY A 13 6.36 -12.05 0.65
C GLY A 13 6.91 -12.30 -0.75
N ASN A 14 6.44 -13.37 -1.41
CA ASN A 14 6.78 -13.69 -2.80
C ASN A 14 5.54 -13.67 -3.72
N GLU A 15 4.44 -13.10 -3.25
CA GLU A 15 3.24 -12.89 -4.03
C GLU A 15 3.47 -11.82 -5.12
N GLY A 16 3.13 -12.15 -6.36
CA GLY A 16 3.29 -11.26 -7.52
C GLY A 16 4.13 -11.90 -8.62
N SER A 17 4.11 -11.27 -9.80
CA SER A 17 4.86 -11.70 -10.97
C SER A 17 5.15 -10.51 -11.88
N ALA A 18 6.27 -10.55 -12.61
CA ALA A 18 6.50 -9.62 -13.70
C ALA A 18 5.38 -9.72 -14.76
N MET A 19 5.07 -8.61 -15.42
CA MET A 19 4.03 -8.51 -16.44
C MET A 19 4.61 -8.06 -17.78
N ASP A 20 3.97 -8.47 -18.88
CA ASP A 20 4.30 -8.02 -20.23
C ASP A 20 3.98 -6.54 -20.42
N GLU A 21 4.89 -5.79 -21.04
CA GLU A 21 4.77 -4.34 -21.22
C GLU A 21 3.50 -3.93 -21.99
N LYS A 22 3.09 -4.71 -23.00
CA LYS A 22 1.89 -4.39 -23.79
C LYS A 22 0.63 -4.54 -22.95
N VAL A 23 0.60 -5.54 -22.07
CA VAL A 23 -0.50 -5.76 -21.12
C VAL A 23 -0.57 -4.60 -20.13
N VAL A 24 0.56 -4.21 -19.54
CA VAL A 24 0.64 -3.08 -18.60
C VAL A 24 0.14 -1.78 -19.24
N LYS A 25 0.65 -1.40 -20.41
CA LYS A 25 0.23 -0.19 -21.13
C LYS A 25 -1.25 -0.20 -21.46
N LYS A 26 -1.78 -1.33 -21.93
CA LYS A 26 -3.20 -1.49 -22.24
C LYS A 26 -4.08 -1.25 -21.01
N TRP A 27 -3.74 -1.84 -19.87
CA TRP A 27 -4.54 -1.71 -18.66
C TRP A 27 -4.49 -0.31 -18.06
N ILE A 28 -3.32 0.34 -18.10
CA ILE A 28 -3.19 1.75 -17.70
C ILE A 28 -4.10 2.62 -18.56
N GLN A 29 -4.05 2.49 -19.89
CA GLN A 29 -4.91 3.28 -20.79
C GLN A 29 -6.40 3.08 -20.48
N GLN A 30 -6.83 1.83 -20.29
CA GLN A 30 -8.22 1.51 -19.94
C GLN A 30 -8.65 2.17 -18.62
N HIS A 31 -7.74 2.33 -17.65
CA HIS A 31 -8.05 3.04 -16.42
C HIS A 31 -8.18 4.55 -16.64
N GLU A 32 -7.22 5.14 -17.36
CA GLU A 32 -7.16 6.58 -17.66
C GLU A 32 -8.38 7.08 -18.43
N ASP A 33 -8.97 6.24 -19.29
CA ASP A 33 -10.16 6.58 -20.08
C ASP A 33 -11.42 6.79 -19.22
N HIS A 34 -11.41 6.31 -17.97
CA HIS A 34 -12.58 6.29 -17.09
C HIS A 34 -12.37 6.95 -15.73
N HIS A 35 -11.17 7.46 -15.43
CA HIS A 35 -10.81 7.94 -14.10
C HIS A 35 -9.99 9.22 -14.14
N VAL A 36 -10.32 10.14 -13.22
CA VAL A 36 -9.60 11.42 -13.08
C VAL A 36 -8.20 11.18 -12.52
N THR A 37 -8.10 10.44 -11.41
CA THR A 37 -6.80 10.03 -10.84
C THR A 37 -6.25 8.85 -11.62
N LYS A 38 -5.07 9.03 -12.20
CA LYS A 38 -4.40 8.06 -13.08
C LYS A 38 -3.36 7.21 -12.33
N ALA A 39 -2.67 7.81 -11.37
CA ALA A 39 -1.62 7.14 -10.60
C ALA A 39 -1.35 7.85 -9.28
N HIS A 40 -0.73 7.13 -8.35
CA HIS A 40 -0.14 7.67 -7.13
C HIS A 40 1.34 7.31 -7.09
N PHE A 41 2.20 8.31 -6.91
CA PHE A 41 3.62 8.09 -6.66
C PHE A 41 3.90 7.99 -5.16
N PHE A 42 4.73 7.03 -4.78
CA PHE A 42 5.24 6.89 -3.42
C PHE A 42 6.77 6.92 -3.45
N GLY A 43 7.35 7.72 -2.56
CA GLY A 43 8.80 7.76 -2.40
C GLY A 43 9.37 6.40 -1.97
N ARG A 44 10.56 6.07 -2.45
CA ARG A 44 11.26 4.84 -2.06
C ARG A 44 11.43 4.71 -0.55
N GLU A 45 11.80 5.80 0.13
CA GLU A 45 12.09 5.80 1.57
C GLU A 45 10.90 5.35 2.42
N ILE A 46 9.69 5.81 2.07
CA ILE A 46 8.49 5.46 2.82
C ILE A 46 8.10 3.99 2.61
N ILE A 47 8.28 3.46 1.40
CA ILE A 47 8.09 2.04 1.09
C ILE A 47 9.06 1.20 1.93
N GLU A 48 10.35 1.54 1.92
CA GLU A 48 11.37 0.83 2.72
C GLU A 48 11.10 0.93 4.22
N LYS A 49 10.56 2.05 4.70
CA LYS A 49 10.19 2.21 6.10
C LYS A 49 9.03 1.29 6.50
N ILE A 50 8.04 1.09 5.62
CA ILE A 50 6.96 0.12 5.84
C ILE A 50 7.49 -1.32 5.84
N LEU A 51 8.33 -1.66 4.86
CA LEU A 51 8.90 -3.00 4.73
C LEU A 51 9.86 -3.36 5.87
N ARG A 52 10.48 -2.37 6.53
CA ARG A 52 11.35 -2.58 7.72
C ARG A 52 10.59 -2.80 9.03
N GLN A 53 9.25 -2.76 9.03
CA GLN A 53 8.48 -3.07 10.24
C GLN A 53 8.72 -4.52 10.68
N PRO A 54 8.80 -4.80 11.99
CA PRO A 54 8.86 -6.16 12.48
C PRO A 54 7.71 -7.01 11.94
N ASP A 55 8.00 -8.25 11.57
CA ASP A 55 7.06 -9.23 11.02
C ASP A 55 6.38 -8.84 9.69
N CYS A 56 6.81 -7.75 9.04
CA CYS A 56 6.30 -7.33 7.74
C CYS A 56 6.80 -8.26 6.63
N VAL A 57 5.88 -8.84 5.89
CA VAL A 57 6.19 -9.68 4.71
C VAL A 57 5.79 -9.03 3.40
N GLY A 58 5.09 -7.90 3.44
CA GLY A 58 4.68 -7.19 2.24
C GLY A 58 3.79 -5.99 2.53
N ILE A 59 3.31 -5.35 1.47
CA ILE A 59 2.47 -4.15 1.55
C ILE A 59 1.07 -4.48 1.06
N ARG A 60 0.08 -4.09 1.86
CA ARG A 60 -1.32 -4.02 1.48
C ARG A 60 -1.66 -2.59 1.06
N ILE A 61 -2.32 -2.45 -0.07
CA ILE A 61 -2.79 -1.16 -0.58
C ILE A 61 -4.31 -1.09 -0.41
N TYR A 62 -4.79 -0.02 0.23
CA TYR A 62 -6.20 0.27 0.37
C TYR A 62 -6.62 1.39 -0.57
N TYR A 63 -7.77 1.23 -1.23
CA TYR A 63 -8.48 2.35 -1.84
C TYR A 63 -9.20 3.12 -0.74
N ALA A 64 -8.96 4.42 -0.67
CA ALA A 64 -9.56 5.33 0.29
C ALA A 64 -10.17 6.53 -0.43
N LEU A 65 -10.97 7.29 0.30
CA LEU A 65 -11.44 8.61 -0.09
C LEU A 65 -10.94 9.59 0.97
N ASP A 66 -10.39 10.72 0.56
CA ASP A 66 -10.11 11.82 1.47
C ASP A 66 -11.41 12.58 1.83
N ASP A 67 -11.26 13.61 2.66
CA ASP A 67 -12.38 14.43 3.13
C ASP A 67 -13.10 15.19 1.99
N GLU A 68 -12.44 15.35 0.84
CA GLU A 68 -13.01 15.94 -0.37
C GLU A 68 -13.64 14.89 -1.31
N GLY A 69 -13.60 13.61 -0.92
CA GLY A 69 -14.11 12.50 -1.71
C GLY A 69 -13.21 12.10 -2.87
N GLN A 70 -11.96 12.56 -2.91
CA GLN A 70 -11.00 12.17 -3.94
C GLN A 70 -10.37 10.82 -3.60
N LYS A 71 -10.13 9.99 -4.63
CA LYS A 71 -9.54 8.66 -4.46
C LYS A 71 -8.09 8.78 -3.99
N GLN A 72 -7.78 8.08 -2.91
CA GLN A 72 -6.45 7.94 -2.34
C GLN A 72 -6.03 6.46 -2.27
N LEU A 73 -4.72 6.22 -2.22
CA LEU A 73 -4.14 4.91 -1.94
C LEU A 73 -3.35 4.95 -0.63
N ILE A 74 -3.68 4.04 0.29
CA ILE A 74 -3.01 3.94 1.59
C ILE A 74 -2.18 2.66 1.63
N LEU A 75 -0.88 2.78 1.90
CA LEU A 75 0.05 1.66 2.02
C LEU A 75 0.21 1.25 3.50
N VAL A 76 -0.01 -0.04 3.78
CA VAL A 76 0.02 -0.64 5.12
C VAL A 76 0.86 -1.92 5.08
N GLY A 77 1.79 -2.09 6.02
CA GLY A 77 2.52 -3.35 6.17
C GLY A 77 1.59 -4.50 6.56
N ALA A 78 1.87 -5.71 6.09
CA ALA A 78 1.12 -6.91 6.45
C ALA A 78 2.04 -8.03 6.95
N ASP A 79 1.57 -8.81 7.93
CA ASP A 79 2.28 -9.97 8.46
C ASP A 79 1.96 -11.27 7.70
N GLU A 80 2.68 -12.36 8.00
CA GLU A 80 2.47 -13.69 7.40
C GLU A 80 1.03 -14.22 7.56
N LYS A 81 0.31 -13.78 8.59
CA LYS A 81 -1.07 -14.19 8.88
C LYS A 81 -2.08 -13.31 8.15
N GLY A 82 -1.61 -12.25 7.49
CA GLY A 82 -2.40 -11.26 6.79
C GLY A 82 -2.99 -10.16 7.65
N ASN A 83 -2.54 -10.04 8.90
CA ASN A 83 -2.90 -8.90 9.74
C ASN A 83 -2.16 -7.65 9.26
N ASN A 84 -2.82 -6.51 9.41
CA ASN A 84 -2.19 -5.22 9.14
C ASN A 84 -1.33 -4.79 10.31
N LEU A 85 -0.16 -4.25 9.99
CA LEU A 85 0.76 -3.64 10.91
C LEU A 85 0.36 -2.16 11.11
N TRP A 86 -0.70 -1.94 11.87
CA TRP A 86 -1.18 -0.59 12.18
C TRP A 86 -0.20 0.16 13.11
N PRO A 87 -0.10 1.50 13.00
CA PRO A 87 0.51 2.35 14.01
C PRO A 87 -0.24 2.16 15.33
N SER A 88 0.27 1.32 16.23
CA SER A 88 -0.42 1.09 17.50
C SER A 88 -0.26 2.32 18.38
N THR A 89 -1.36 2.95 18.79
CA THR A 89 -1.39 4.01 19.81
C THR A 89 -1.22 3.46 21.24
N LYS A 90 -0.94 2.16 21.42
CA LYS A 90 -1.01 1.45 22.70
C LYS A 90 0.32 0.94 23.24
N THR A 91 1.37 1.74 23.20
CA THR A 91 2.49 1.60 24.14
C THR A 91 2.97 2.98 24.57
N ASN A 92 3.09 3.19 25.88
CA ASN A 92 3.71 4.36 26.51
C ASN A 92 5.18 4.55 26.09
N ARG A 93 5.46 4.90 24.84
CA ARG A 93 6.72 5.48 24.37
C ARG A 93 6.44 6.38 23.17
N LYS A 94 6.42 7.69 23.45
CA LYS A 94 6.45 8.83 22.53
C LYS A 94 5.42 8.82 21.38
N LYS A 95 4.55 9.84 21.43
CA LYS A 95 3.68 10.33 20.37
C LYS A 95 4.45 10.40 19.03
N GLY A 96 4.33 9.36 18.21
CA GLY A 96 4.79 9.36 16.83
C GLY A 96 3.58 9.52 15.93
N LEU A 97 3.40 10.71 15.37
CA LEU A 97 2.69 10.81 14.10
C LEU A 97 3.43 9.97 13.06
N MET A 98 2.74 9.68 11.96
CA MET A 98 3.30 9.11 10.74
C MET A 98 4.52 9.95 10.30
N GLY A 99 5.71 9.58 10.75
CA GLY A 99 6.78 10.57 10.67
C GLY A 99 8.14 10.06 11.05
N ASP A 100 8.44 9.81 12.32
CA ASP A 100 9.82 10.08 12.75
C ASP A 100 10.24 9.40 14.06
N GLY A 101 9.56 8.33 14.49
CA GLY A 101 10.02 7.61 15.67
C GLY A 101 9.39 6.24 15.87
N GLY A 102 10.13 5.19 15.49
CA GLY A 102 10.08 3.84 16.09
C GLY A 102 8.74 3.07 16.13
N GLY A 103 7.66 3.59 15.55
CA GLY A 103 6.35 2.93 15.46
C GLY A 103 6.01 2.47 14.04
N ASN A 104 5.06 1.53 13.94
CA ASN A 104 4.50 1.12 12.65
C ASN A 104 4.03 2.35 11.88
N THR A 105 4.51 2.47 10.65
CA THR A 105 4.26 3.59 9.74
C THR A 105 3.21 3.17 8.71
N VAL A 106 2.23 4.02 8.48
CA VAL A 106 1.33 3.94 7.33
C VAL A 106 1.65 5.15 6.45
N ALA A 107 1.48 5.00 5.14
CA ALA A 107 1.78 6.06 4.19
C ALA A 107 0.54 6.50 3.43
N ASP A 108 0.24 7.79 3.53
CA ASP A 108 -0.75 8.52 2.73
C ASP A 108 -0.10 9.72 1.99
N GLY A 109 1.24 9.86 2.08
CA GLY A 109 2.01 10.91 1.40
C GLY A 109 2.23 10.63 -0.09
N SER A 110 1.19 10.18 -0.77
CA SER A 110 1.24 9.90 -2.19
C SER A 110 1.17 11.18 -3.00
N THR A 111 1.82 11.21 -4.17
CA THR A 111 1.67 12.31 -5.13
C THR A 111 0.75 11.86 -6.26
N PRO A 112 -0.53 12.30 -6.30
CA PRO A 112 -1.45 11.89 -7.35
C PRO A 112 -1.11 12.55 -8.70
N CYS A 113 -1.40 11.82 -9.78
CA CYS A 113 -1.40 12.31 -11.15
C CYS A 113 -2.85 12.26 -11.67
N PRO A 114 -3.42 13.37 -12.15
CA PRO A 114 -2.93 14.77 -12.14
C PRO A 114 -2.89 15.41 -10.74
N PRO A 115 -2.15 16.54 -10.54
CA PRO A 115 -1.41 17.32 -11.54
C PRO A 115 0.00 16.80 -11.84
N ASN A 116 0.56 15.93 -11.00
CA ASN A 116 1.97 15.55 -11.06
C ASN A 116 2.20 14.29 -11.91
N CYS A 117 1.88 14.38 -13.19
CA CYS A 117 2.09 13.28 -14.13
C CYS A 117 3.52 13.30 -14.70
N PRO A 118 4.11 12.13 -15.01
CA PRO A 118 5.37 12.10 -15.77
C PRO A 118 5.17 12.80 -17.13
N PRO A 119 6.21 13.44 -17.68
CA PRO A 119 6.15 13.97 -19.04
C PRO A 119 5.80 12.84 -20.01
N LYS A 120 4.93 13.14 -20.99
CA LYS A 120 4.62 12.17 -22.04
C LYS A 120 5.90 11.91 -22.83
N GLY A 121 6.41 10.68 -22.74
CA GLY A 121 7.54 10.20 -23.55
C GLY A 121 7.13 9.94 -25.00
#